data_AF-V4K2L2-F1
#
_entry.id   AF-V4K2L2-F1
#
_cell.length_a   1.000
_cell.length_b   1.000
_cell.length_c   1.000
_cell.angle_alpha   90.00
_cell.angle_beta   90.00
_cell.angle_gamma   90.00
#
_symmetry.space_group_name_H-M   'P 1'
#
loop_
_entity.id
_entity.type
_entity.pdbx_description
1 polymer ?
#
loop_
_entity_poly.entity_id
_entity_poly.type
_entity_poly.pdbx_seq_one_letter_code
_entity_poly.pdbx_strand_id
1 'polypeptide(L)'
;PFDRETSIRFLKEGFRAEGVSVNEADVERIVDYVDGLPAWLNLVGIKVVSERRGVEEVLSSLPSDVNVVTAIEDDLRKLSPSARAALRRLAELGGEGSPRDLGGSPWAAQRALSQLIRYGYVERTGRGTYRVVDPMVVHYLARSDGSPP
;
A
#
# COMPACT_ATOMS: atom_id res chain seq x y z
N PRO A 1 -6.91 9.63 -0.60
CA PRO A 1 -7.33 8.64 -1.63
C PRO A 1 -8.51 9.18 -2.44
N PHE A 2 -8.66 8.75 -3.69
CA PHE A 2 -9.92 8.94 -4.41
C PHE A 2 -10.97 7.96 -3.91
N ASP A 3 -12.25 8.32 -4.02
CA ASP A 3 -13.32 7.35 -3.83
C ASP A 3 -13.33 6.32 -4.99
N ARG A 4 -14.01 5.18 -4.79
CA ARG A 4 -14.04 4.07 -5.76
C ARG A 4 -14.49 4.52 -7.15
N GLU A 5 -15.54 5.34 -7.24
CA GLU A 5 -16.07 5.80 -8.53
C GLU A 5 -15.05 6.67 -9.27
N THR A 6 -14.43 7.60 -8.54
CA THR A 6 -13.38 8.47 -9.07
C THR A 6 -12.16 7.65 -9.51
N SER A 7 -11.73 6.64 -8.75
CA SER A 7 -10.62 5.75 -9.11
C SER A 7 -10.91 4.92 -10.38
N ILE A 8 -12.12 4.35 -10.50
CA ILE A 8 -12.54 3.60 -11.68
C ILE A 8 -12.56 4.51 -12.91
N ARG A 9 -13.15 5.71 -12.78
CA ARG A 9 -13.20 6.68 -13.89
C ARG A 9 -11.80 7.10 -14.33
N PHE A 10 -10.93 7.42 -13.36
CA PHE A 10 -9.53 7.79 -13.62
C PHE A 10 -8.81 6.73 -14.46
N LEU A 11 -8.89 5.45 -14.08
CA LEU A 11 -8.26 4.36 -14.83
C LEU A 11 -8.89 4.16 -16.22
N LYS A 12 -10.23 4.12 -16.31
CA LYS A 12 -10.93 3.91 -17.58
C LYS A 12 -10.61 5.01 -18.60
N GLU A 13 -10.51 6.26 -18.15
CA GLU A 13 -10.13 7.39 -19.01
C GLU A 13 -8.67 7.30 -19.45
N GLY A 14 -7.75 6.96 -18.53
CA GLY A 14 -6.34 6.76 -18.86
C GLY A 14 -6.12 5.65 -19.89
N PHE A 15 -6.71 4.47 -19.68
CA PHE A 15 -6.60 3.37 -20.64
C PHE A 15 -7.21 3.71 -22.01
N ARG A 16 -8.35 4.41 -22.03
CA ARG A 16 -8.98 4.86 -23.28
C ARG A 16 -8.08 5.83 -24.05
N ALA A 17 -7.43 6.77 -23.35
CA ALA A 17 -6.52 7.73 -23.98
C ALA A 17 -5.31 7.04 -24.64
N GLU A 18 -4.84 5.93 -24.05
CA GLU A 18 -3.74 5.12 -24.55
C GLU A 18 -4.19 4.03 -25.56
N GLY A 19 -5.48 3.98 -25.91
CA GLY A 19 -6.03 2.99 -26.84
C GLY A 19 -6.01 1.55 -26.31
N VAL A 20 -5.90 1.37 -24.99
CA VAL A 20 -5.90 0.06 -24.33
C VAL A 20 -7.31 -0.26 -23.81
N SER A 21 -7.79 -1.47 -24.09
CA SER A 21 -9.05 -1.97 -23.55
C SER A 21 -8.77 -2.86 -22.34
N VAL A 22 -9.28 -2.45 -21.17
CA VAL A 22 -9.22 -3.22 -19.93
C VAL A 22 -10.66 -3.50 -19.49
N ASN A 23 -10.94 -4.74 -19.09
CA ASN A 23 -12.28 -5.11 -18.63
C ASN A 23 -12.57 -4.49 -17.25
N GLU A 24 -13.85 -4.40 -16.90
CA GLU A 24 -14.30 -3.75 -15.67
C GLU A 24 -13.77 -4.45 -14.40
N ALA A 25 -13.75 -5.79 -14.39
CA ALA A 25 -13.25 -6.56 -13.25
C ALA A 25 -11.77 -6.29 -12.96
N ASP A 26 -10.96 -6.09 -14.01
CA ASP A 26 -9.55 -5.74 -13.86
C ASP A 26 -9.35 -4.30 -13.39
N VAL A 27 -10.17 -3.35 -13.87
CA VAL A 27 -10.15 -1.98 -13.34
C VAL A 27 -10.48 -1.97 -11.85
N GLU A 28 -11.55 -2.67 -11.45
CA GLU A 28 -11.93 -2.79 -10.04
C GLU A 28 -10.83 -3.43 -9.20
N ARG A 29 -10.19 -4.48 -9.71
CA ARG A 29 -9.07 -5.15 -9.04
C ARG A 29 -7.89 -4.21 -8.80
N ILE A 30 -7.57 -3.33 -9.75
CA ILE A 30 -6.53 -2.31 -9.54
C ILE A 30 -6.93 -1.38 -8.40
N VAL A 31 -8.17 -0.87 -8.42
CA VAL A 31 -8.68 0.04 -7.39
C VAL A 31 -8.63 -0.60 -6.01
N ASP A 32 -9.07 -1.85 -5.89
CA ASP A 32 -9.05 -2.61 -4.64
C ASP A 32 -7.62 -2.86 -4.14
N TYR A 33 -6.69 -3.13 -5.05
CA TYR A 33 -5.30 -3.41 -4.70
C TYR A 33 -4.57 -2.16 -4.16
N VAL A 34 -4.86 -0.97 -4.70
CA VAL A 34 -4.16 0.28 -4.34
C VAL A 34 -5.01 1.27 -3.53
N ASP A 35 -6.19 0.85 -3.09
CA ASP A 35 -7.16 1.61 -2.28
C ASP A 35 -7.39 3.05 -2.80
N GLY A 36 -7.50 3.18 -4.12
CA GLY A 36 -7.77 4.47 -4.76
C GLY A 36 -6.68 5.54 -4.62
N LEU A 37 -5.45 5.20 -4.20
CA LEU A 37 -4.34 6.15 -4.14
C LEU A 37 -3.89 6.58 -5.55
N PRO A 38 -3.97 7.88 -5.91
CA PRO A 38 -3.73 8.34 -7.28
C PRO A 38 -2.34 7.99 -7.82
N ALA A 39 -1.31 8.06 -6.97
CA ALA A 39 0.07 7.74 -7.36
C ALA A 39 0.19 6.28 -7.82
N TRP A 40 -0.41 5.36 -7.09
CA TRP A 40 -0.38 3.93 -7.40
C TRP A 40 -1.32 3.57 -8.55
N LEU A 41 -2.52 4.15 -8.61
CA LEU A 41 -3.41 4.01 -9.77
C LEU A 41 -2.67 4.38 -11.07
N ASN A 42 -1.96 5.51 -11.06
CA ASN A 42 -1.19 5.97 -12.20
C ASN A 42 -0.04 5.02 -12.55
N LEU A 43 0.75 4.58 -11.56
CA LEU A 43 1.85 3.64 -11.79
C LEU A 43 1.36 2.33 -12.41
N VAL A 44 0.27 1.76 -11.88
CA VAL A 44 -0.31 0.52 -12.41
C VAL A 44 -0.80 0.73 -13.84
N GLY A 45 -1.51 1.83 -14.11
CA GLY A 45 -1.94 2.17 -15.46
C GLY A 45 -0.78 2.23 -16.45
N ILE A 46 0.29 2.95 -16.11
CA ILE A 46 1.51 3.06 -16.93
C ILE A 46 2.11 1.67 -17.19
N LYS A 47 2.21 0.81 -16.18
CA LYS A 47 2.80 -0.53 -16.33
C LYS A 47 1.96 -1.43 -17.21
N VAL A 48 0.64 -1.45 -17.02
CA VAL A 48 -0.27 -2.24 -17.87
C VAL A 48 -0.15 -1.81 -19.33
N VAL A 49 -0.10 -0.50 -19.61
CA VAL A 49 0.02 0.03 -20.98
C VAL A 49 1.39 -0.27 -21.59
N SER A 50 2.47 0.02 -20.86
CA SER A 50 3.84 -0.04 -21.40
C SER A 50 4.43 -1.45 -21.45
N GLU A 51 4.14 -2.29 -20.46
CA GLU A 51 4.66 -3.66 -20.40
C GLU A 51 3.80 -4.65 -21.20
N ARG A 52 2.57 -4.25 -21.59
CA ARG A 52 1.59 -5.09 -22.28
C ARG A 52 1.30 -6.42 -21.57
N ARG A 53 1.38 -6.40 -20.24
CA ARG A 53 1.12 -7.53 -19.35
C ARG A 53 -0.31 -7.46 -18.83
N GLY A 54 -0.84 -8.62 -18.41
CA GLY A 54 -2.14 -8.67 -17.76
C GLY A 54 -2.13 -7.92 -16.42
N VAL A 55 -3.29 -7.41 -16.00
CA VAL A 55 -3.41 -6.64 -14.75
C VAL A 55 -2.92 -7.45 -13.54
N GLU A 56 -3.35 -8.69 -13.39
CA GLU A 56 -2.92 -9.57 -12.29
C GLU A 56 -1.40 -9.76 -12.24
N GLU A 57 -0.79 -9.90 -13.41
CA GLU A 57 0.66 -10.08 -13.53
C GLU A 57 1.41 -8.79 -13.13
N VAL A 58 0.89 -7.61 -13.52
CA VAL A 58 1.44 -6.33 -13.07
C VAL A 58 1.32 -6.22 -11.55
N LEU A 59 0.11 -6.38 -11.00
CA LEU A 59 -0.16 -6.23 -9.56
C LEU A 59 0.70 -7.15 -8.70
N SER A 60 0.79 -8.43 -9.06
CA SER A 60 1.60 -9.41 -8.33
C SER A 60 3.10 -9.11 -8.34
N SER A 61 3.59 -8.37 -9.35
CA SER A 61 4.99 -7.95 -9.45
C SER A 61 5.32 -6.64 -8.72
N LEU A 62 4.33 -5.77 -8.45
CA LEU A 62 4.56 -4.45 -7.85
C LEU A 62 5.32 -4.46 -6.52
N PRO A 63 5.05 -5.38 -5.56
CA PRO A 63 5.78 -5.39 -4.30
C PRO A 63 7.28 -5.68 -4.45
N SER A 64 7.70 -6.18 -5.61
CA SER A 64 9.11 -6.45 -5.94
C SER A 64 9.64 -5.51 -7.02
N ASP A 65 8.82 -4.57 -7.50
CA ASP A 65 9.24 -3.58 -8.48
C ASP A 65 10.27 -2.63 -7.88
N VAL A 66 11.39 -2.41 -8.57
CA VAL A 66 12.50 -1.60 -8.06
C VAL A 66 12.10 -0.17 -7.71
N ASN A 67 11.18 0.45 -8.46
CA ASN A 67 10.75 1.81 -8.19
C ASN A 67 9.85 1.87 -6.96
N VAL A 68 8.95 0.89 -6.81
CA VAL A 68 8.07 0.75 -5.64
C VAL A 68 8.91 0.49 -4.38
N VAL A 69 9.80 -0.50 -4.43
CA VAL A 69 10.68 -0.89 -3.31
C VAL A 69 11.55 0.30 -2.90
N THR A 70 12.15 1.00 -3.85
CA THR A 70 13.00 2.17 -3.55
C THR A 70 12.20 3.27 -2.87
N ALA A 71 11.02 3.61 -3.39
CA ALA A 71 10.16 4.64 -2.81
C ALA A 71 9.75 4.29 -1.36
N ILE A 72 9.32 3.05 -1.14
CA ILE A 72 8.91 2.58 0.19
C ILE A 72 10.11 2.54 1.15
N GLU A 73 11.24 1.95 0.76
CA GLU A 73 12.42 1.85 1.63
C GLU A 73 12.99 3.22 2.02
N ASP A 74 13.04 4.16 1.09
CA ASP A 74 13.49 5.53 1.37
C ASP A 74 12.61 6.24 2.40
N ASP A 75 11.30 5.98 2.36
CA ASP A 75 10.36 6.47 3.36
C ASP A 75 10.53 5.72 4.69
N LEU A 76 10.67 4.39 4.68
CA LEU A 76 10.82 3.56 5.88
C LEU A 76 12.10 3.87 6.65
N ARG A 77 13.17 4.30 5.97
CA ARG A 77 14.43 4.73 6.61
C ARG A 77 14.24 5.86 7.61
N LYS A 78 13.21 6.71 7.42
CA LYS A 78 12.88 7.84 8.31
C LYS A 78 12.26 7.39 9.65
N LEU A 79 11.84 6.13 9.75
CA LEU A 79 11.20 5.57 10.94
C LEU A 79 12.22 5.00 11.92
N SER A 80 11.90 5.10 13.22
CA SER A 80 12.65 4.41 14.27
C SER A 80 12.47 2.88 14.14
N PRO A 81 13.41 2.06 14.66
CA PRO A 81 13.27 0.61 14.63
C PRO A 81 11.95 0.09 15.22
N SER A 82 11.47 0.70 16.31
CA SER A 82 10.19 0.33 16.92
C SER A 82 8.98 0.72 16.07
N ALA A 83 9.03 1.86 15.38
CA ALA A 83 7.97 2.26 14.45
C ALA A 83 7.93 1.33 13.23
N ARG A 84 9.09 0.95 12.67
CA ARG A 84 9.15 -0.03 11.58
C ARG A 84 8.62 -1.40 12.00
N ALA A 85 8.99 -1.87 13.19
CA ALA A 85 8.49 -3.14 13.71
C ALA A 85 6.96 -3.12 13.91
N ALA A 86 6.41 -2.03 14.47
CA ALA A 86 4.96 -1.87 14.61
C ALA A 86 4.25 -1.82 13.25
N LEU A 87 4.79 -1.08 12.28
CA LEU A 87 4.23 -1.00 10.94
C LEU A 87 4.23 -2.34 10.22
N ARG A 88 5.31 -3.12 10.36
CA ARG A 88 5.38 -4.49 9.84
C ARG A 88 4.33 -5.40 10.49
N ARG A 89 4.16 -5.35 11.82
CA ARG A 89 3.10 -6.10 12.51
C ARG A 89 1.70 -5.73 12.01
N LEU A 90 1.43 -4.45 11.78
CA LEU A 90 0.16 -4.04 11.16
C LEU A 90 0.00 -4.63 9.75
N ALA A 91 1.05 -4.60 8.92
CA ALA A 91 1.02 -5.17 7.58
C ALA A 91 0.74 -6.68 7.58
N GLU A 92 1.38 -7.44 8.48
CA GLU A 92 1.13 -8.89 8.66
C GLU A 92 -0.33 -9.18 9.07
N LEU A 93 -1.00 -8.24 9.74
CA LEU A 93 -2.42 -8.32 10.11
C LEU A 93 -3.37 -7.84 9.00
N GLY A 94 -2.86 -7.57 7.79
CA GLY A 94 -3.64 -7.05 6.68
C GLY A 94 -3.81 -5.53 6.69
N GLY A 95 -2.96 -4.82 7.42
CA GLY A 95 -2.91 -3.35 7.44
C GLY A 95 -3.74 -2.68 8.53
N GLU A 96 -4.45 -3.43 9.38
CA GLU A 96 -5.26 -2.87 10.46
C GLU A 96 -5.04 -3.64 11.79
N GLY A 97 -4.96 -2.93 12.91
CA GLY A 97 -4.72 -3.56 14.21
C GLY A 97 -4.78 -2.61 15.39
N SER A 98 -4.72 -3.16 16.61
CA SER A 98 -4.73 -2.43 17.87
C SER A 98 -3.32 -2.36 18.49
N PRO A 99 -3.09 -1.48 19.48
CA PRO A 99 -1.79 -1.40 20.15
C PRO A 99 -1.36 -2.71 20.81
N ARG A 100 -2.31 -3.59 21.15
CA ARG A 100 -2.02 -4.89 21.78
C ARG A 100 -1.43 -5.88 20.79
N ASP A 101 -1.73 -5.73 19.51
CA ASP A 101 -1.27 -6.64 18.45
C ASP A 101 0.17 -6.35 18.03
N LEU A 102 0.71 -5.17 18.38
CA LEU A 102 2.08 -4.75 18.03
C LEU A 102 3.16 -5.44 18.87
N GLY A 103 2.78 -6.08 19.98
CA GLY A 103 3.69 -6.66 20.95
C GLY A 103 4.49 -5.62 21.75
N GLY A 104 5.35 -6.11 22.64
CA GLY A 104 6.17 -5.26 23.52
C GLY A 104 5.36 -4.56 24.62
N SER A 105 5.94 -3.52 25.21
CA SER A 105 5.28 -2.77 26.29
C SER A 105 4.25 -1.78 25.73
N PRO A 106 3.16 -1.47 26.47
CA PRO A 106 2.16 -0.48 26.04
C PRO A 106 2.78 0.88 25.68
N TRP A 107 3.81 1.29 26.42
CA TRP A 107 4.52 2.54 26.15
C TRP A 107 5.33 2.51 24.84
N ALA A 108 5.95 1.38 24.51
CA ALA A 108 6.67 1.22 23.24
C ALA A 108 5.69 1.25 22.05
N ALA A 109 4.57 0.52 22.15
CA ALA A 109 3.50 0.53 21.16
C ALA A 109 2.95 1.94 20.93
N GLN A 110 2.66 2.67 22.01
CA GLN A 110 2.15 4.05 21.91
C GLN A 110 3.15 4.99 21.24
N ARG A 111 4.45 4.91 21.57
CA ARG A 111 5.48 5.74 20.92
C ARG A 111 5.62 5.43 19.42
N ALA A 112 5.61 4.15 19.07
CA ALA A 112 5.65 3.70 17.68
C ALA A 112 4.46 4.25 16.89
N LEU A 113 3.23 4.04 17.38
CA LEU A 113 2.01 4.54 16.76
C LEU A 113 1.99 6.07 16.64
N SER A 114 2.42 6.80 17.67
CA SER A 114 2.54 8.26 17.60
C SER A 114 3.47 8.73 16.47
N GLN A 115 4.60 8.04 16.26
CA GLN A 115 5.48 8.35 15.13
C GLN A 115 4.81 8.03 13.79
N LEU A 116 4.18 6.85 13.67
CA LEU A 116 3.53 6.42 12.43
C LEU A 116 2.40 7.37 12.02
N ILE A 117 1.60 7.84 12.98
CA ILE A 117 0.55 8.84 12.75
C ILE A 117 1.14 10.17 12.32
N ARG A 118 2.17 10.65 13.03
CA ARG A 118 2.84 11.92 12.70
C ARG A 118 3.43 11.93 11.29
N TYR A 119 3.89 10.78 10.81
CA TYR A 119 4.49 10.63 9.48
C TYR A 119 3.46 10.20 8.41
N GLY A 120 2.18 10.03 8.78
CA GLY A 120 1.10 9.70 7.84
C GLY A 120 1.05 8.23 7.40
N TYR A 121 1.85 7.34 8.00
CA TYR A 121 1.79 5.90 7.70
C TYR A 121 0.53 5.24 8.21
N VAL A 122 -0.02 5.76 9.31
CA VAL A 122 -1.12 5.14 10.03
C VAL A 122 -2.12 6.19 10.45
N GLU A 123 -3.40 5.87 10.35
CA GLU A 123 -4.50 6.65 10.91
C GLU A 123 -5.21 5.89 12.03
N ARG A 124 -5.84 6.62 12.96
CA ARG A 124 -6.64 6.00 14.03
C ARG A 124 -8.07 5.81 13.53
N THR A 125 -8.57 4.59 13.61
CA THR A 125 -9.97 4.28 13.36
C THR A 125 -10.77 4.36 14.68
N GLY A 126 -12.09 4.52 14.58
CA GLY A 126 -12.97 4.97 15.68
C GLY A 126 -13.13 4.06 16.91
N ARG A 127 -12.27 3.04 17.11
CA ARG A 127 -12.35 2.08 18.24
C ARG A 127 -11.02 1.77 18.91
N GLY A 128 -10.02 2.65 18.77
CA GLY A 128 -8.66 2.38 19.28
C GLY A 128 -7.88 1.39 18.41
N THR A 129 -8.35 1.23 17.17
CA THR A 129 -7.70 0.48 16.10
C THR A 129 -7.00 1.49 15.18
N TYR A 130 -6.03 1.00 14.43
CA TYR A 130 -5.13 1.79 13.61
C TYR A 130 -5.00 1.13 12.24
N ARG A 131 -5.03 1.91 11.17
CA ARG A 131 -4.95 1.43 9.79
C ARG A 131 -3.76 2.05 9.08
N VAL A 132 -3.02 1.23 8.34
CA VAL A 132 -1.97 1.68 7.41
C VAL A 132 -2.61 2.40 6.23
N VAL A 133 -2.18 3.64 5.98
CA VAL A 133 -2.78 4.51 4.96
C VAL A 133 -2.38 4.09 3.54
N ASP A 134 -1.15 3.59 3.36
CA ASP A 134 -0.64 3.17 2.06
C ASP A 134 -0.69 1.64 1.90
N PRO A 135 -1.57 1.09 1.04
CA PRO A 135 -1.65 -0.35 0.79
C PRO A 135 -0.37 -0.93 0.18
N MET A 136 0.44 -0.15 -0.55
CA MET A 136 1.69 -0.66 -1.09
C MET A 136 2.71 -0.95 0.01
N VAL A 137 2.68 -0.20 1.11
CA VAL A 137 3.48 -0.51 2.30
C VAL A 137 3.03 -1.85 2.92
N VAL A 138 1.73 -2.13 2.95
CA VAL A 138 1.18 -3.40 3.44
C VAL A 138 1.65 -4.55 2.56
N HIS A 139 1.43 -4.46 1.24
CA HIS A 139 1.82 -5.50 0.28
C HIS A 139 3.33 -5.77 0.29
N TYR A 140 4.15 -4.73 0.43
CA TYR A 140 5.61 -4.85 0.51
C TYR A 140 6.05 -5.56 1.81
N LEU A 141 5.57 -5.10 2.96
CA LEU A 141 6.00 -5.61 4.26
C LEU A 141 5.45 -7.00 4.58
N ALA A 142 4.22 -7.32 4.15
CA ALA A 142 3.60 -8.63 4.36
C ALA A 142 4.32 -9.76 3.59
N ARG A 143 5.06 -9.43 2.52
CA ARG A 143 5.87 -10.40 1.76
C ARG A 143 7.25 -10.66 2.35
N SER A 144 7.74 -9.78 3.23
CA SER A 144 9.13 -9.81 3.70
C SER A 144 9.46 -10.98 4.66
N ASP A 145 8.52 -11.90 4.89
CA ASP A 145 8.73 -13.14 5.66
C ASP A 145 9.55 -14.23 4.92
N GLY A 146 10.26 -13.87 3.84
CA GLY A 146 11.12 -14.78 3.09
C GLY A 146 12.29 -14.11 2.38
N SER A 147 13.32 -13.72 3.14
CA SER A 147 14.67 -13.26 2.73
C SER A 147 14.79 -11.97 1.88
N PRO A 148 15.84 -11.15 2.12
CA PRO A 148 16.25 -10.11 1.18
C PRO A 148 16.96 -10.74 -0.05
N PRO A 149 17.05 -10.01 -1.19
CA PRO A 149 17.79 -10.46 -2.37
C PRO A 149 19.29 -10.69 -2.08
#